data_AF-A0A2G5CQK9-F1
#
_entry.id   AF-A0A2G5CQK9-F1
#
_cell.length_a   1.000
_cell.length_b   1.000
_cell.length_c   1.000
_cell.angle_alpha   90.00
_cell.angle_beta   90.00
_cell.angle_gamma   90.00
#
_symmetry.space_group_name_H-M   'P 1'
#
loop_
_entity.id
_entity.type
_entity.pdbx_description
1 polymer ?
#
loop_
_entity_poly.entity_id
_entity_poly.type
_entity_poly.pdbx_seq_one_letter_code
_entity_poly.pdbx_strand_id
1 'polypeptide(L)'
;MGEISDEDMLRARFNTDEDAYFFYNEYAKFKGFSVRKDHKTVVDGRTRRRRFICSCAGVRERKWTNLHKRRKKARRLTRCNCPAALNIVYDDELNMWTVRGFMSQHNHVLAPSGGSHFLRSHRKVSLSNAVLAQNLYALGVSKKLVMDIIISKSGSHAAAGCTARDLYNQMNRARVERIIDGDANLVNSFLEDMNVRDPGFFKKIQVNEKKQLTKLFWSDSQSQEDYKLFGDVLMFDSTYRTNRYDMPLVVFAGVNNHRHTVIYALALMNNETIDSYEWALKTFLAAMDGIAPKSVITDGDAAIRNAIENVFPKSKHRLCVWHVVQNAITNVWTDGFVKGFVEAMFCKGPPDAFEKKWAELLIEYKTVAEQKWVHNIYEKKEMWAEAYLREYFFAGCRSNQRCESINSVVRVCVKSGLSLIELVDKLLQKIRHIRYRDFEAEVNTTMTRSAQIPNLTLIGEQAEALYTRAGYEYFFKQLLHEPSYVVNESYEDGEDIIKYLVNRHMHPNAPATVEYNREKDAYNCTCKLFERVGFLCRHILAVLKHTHVKALPKSCILHRWTREAKSSSLDFGTNPTTSCRLGFGLRLKELEEYSRDLFMWGCESVQRCTMVKGHIAAFDKV
;
A
#
# COMPACT_ATOMS: atom_id res chain seq x y z
N MET A 1 30.02 -37.33 -19.81
CA MET A 1 31.43 -36.89 -19.75
C MET A 1 32.25 -38.13 -19.42
N GLY A 2 33.26 -38.47 -20.24
CA GLY A 2 34.19 -39.55 -19.90
C GLY A 2 34.91 -39.24 -18.58
N GLU A 3 35.35 -40.27 -17.87
CA GLU A 3 36.12 -40.06 -16.64
C GLU A 3 37.46 -39.37 -16.98
N ILE A 4 37.68 -38.17 -16.42
CA ILE A 4 38.96 -37.47 -16.52
C ILE A 4 40.00 -38.30 -15.76
N SER A 5 41.03 -38.77 -16.46
CA SER A 5 42.13 -39.52 -15.83
C SER A 5 43.05 -38.61 -15.02
N ASP A 6 43.85 -39.19 -14.13
CA ASP A 6 44.85 -38.45 -13.36
C ASP A 6 45.92 -37.82 -14.30
N GLU A 7 46.19 -38.43 -15.46
CA GLU A 7 47.07 -37.86 -16.49
C GLU A 7 46.45 -36.63 -17.17
N ASP A 8 45.16 -36.68 -17.50
CA ASP A 8 44.45 -35.54 -18.10
C ASP A 8 44.42 -34.34 -17.16
N MET A 9 44.25 -34.61 -15.85
CA MET A 9 44.36 -33.60 -14.80
C MET A 9 45.73 -32.93 -14.75
N LEU A 10 46.81 -33.72 -14.84
CA LEU A 10 48.18 -33.20 -14.80
C LEU A 10 48.54 -32.41 -16.08
N ARG A 11 47.91 -32.72 -17.22
CA ARG A 11 48.12 -32.01 -18.49
C ARG A 11 47.33 -30.71 -18.60
N ALA A 12 46.37 -30.46 -17.71
CA ALA A 12 45.51 -29.28 -17.77
C ALA A 12 46.31 -27.97 -17.60
N ARG A 13 45.93 -26.96 -18.39
CA ARG A 13 46.53 -25.61 -18.38
C ARG A 13 45.43 -24.55 -18.31
N PHE A 14 45.70 -23.44 -17.64
CA PHE A 14 44.71 -22.39 -17.38
C PHE A 14 45.28 -20.99 -17.56
N ASN A 15 44.45 -20.04 -17.97
CA ASN A 15 44.87 -18.64 -18.10
C ASN A 15 44.95 -17.94 -16.73
N THR A 16 44.08 -18.32 -15.80
CA THR A 16 44.02 -17.77 -14.44
C THR A 16 43.93 -18.85 -13.36
N ASP A 17 44.27 -18.53 -12.11
CA ASP A 17 44.04 -19.47 -10.99
C ASP A 17 42.55 -19.63 -10.68
N GLU A 18 41.71 -18.67 -11.06
CA GLU A 18 40.25 -18.80 -11.06
C GLU A 18 39.74 -19.85 -12.03
N ASP A 19 40.24 -19.90 -13.27
CA ASP A 19 39.85 -20.92 -14.25
C ASP A 19 40.19 -22.32 -13.77
N ALA A 20 41.39 -22.48 -13.19
CA ALA A 20 41.81 -23.72 -12.56
C ALA A 20 40.91 -24.12 -11.38
N TYR A 21 40.47 -23.15 -10.58
CA TYR A 21 39.50 -23.39 -9.51
C TYR A 21 38.15 -23.84 -10.07
N PHE A 22 37.63 -23.21 -11.12
CA PHE A 22 36.36 -23.59 -11.74
C PHE A 22 36.42 -25.00 -12.31
N PHE A 23 37.49 -25.32 -13.04
CA PHE A 23 37.73 -26.66 -13.56
C PHE A 23 37.77 -27.72 -12.45
N TYR A 24 38.57 -27.49 -11.40
CA TYR A 24 38.67 -28.43 -10.28
C TYR A 24 37.36 -28.54 -9.50
N ASN A 25 36.60 -27.45 -9.38
CA ASN A 25 35.30 -27.46 -8.71
C ASN A 25 34.24 -28.22 -9.51
N GLU A 26 34.25 -28.17 -10.84
CA GLU A 26 33.36 -29.03 -11.66
C GLU A 26 33.75 -30.51 -11.59
N TYR A 27 35.06 -30.83 -11.60
CA TYR A 27 35.53 -32.19 -11.29
C TYR A 27 35.04 -32.66 -9.91
N ALA A 28 35.18 -31.81 -8.89
CA ALA A 28 34.74 -32.11 -7.53
C ALA A 28 33.22 -32.29 -7.43
N LYS A 29 32.45 -31.55 -8.24
CA LYS A 29 30.99 -31.68 -8.34
C LYS A 29 30.59 -33.01 -8.94
N PHE A 30 31.29 -33.46 -9.98
CA PHE A 30 31.08 -34.78 -10.57
C PHE A 30 31.42 -35.90 -9.58
N LYS A 31 32.58 -35.83 -8.89
CA LYS A 31 33.00 -36.86 -7.92
C LYS A 31 32.26 -36.78 -6.57
N GLY A 32 31.61 -35.67 -6.23
CA GLY A 32 30.79 -35.55 -5.01
C GLY A 32 31.51 -35.01 -3.77
N PHE A 33 32.49 -34.10 -3.93
CA PHE A 33 33.12 -33.38 -2.82
C PHE A 33 33.11 -31.86 -3.00
N SER A 34 33.37 -31.14 -1.92
CA SER A 34 33.46 -29.68 -1.92
C SER A 34 34.91 -29.21 -1.90
N VAL A 35 35.23 -28.16 -2.64
CA VAL A 35 36.58 -27.57 -2.75
C VAL A 35 36.74 -26.38 -1.81
N ARG A 36 37.95 -26.18 -1.27
CA ARG A 36 38.40 -24.95 -0.60
C ARG A 36 39.68 -24.47 -1.25
N LYS A 37 39.83 -23.14 -1.39
CA LYS A 37 41.12 -22.52 -1.69
C LYS A 37 41.99 -22.57 -0.42
N ASP A 38 43.19 -23.13 -0.54
CA ASP A 38 44.16 -23.25 0.54
C ASP A 38 45.21 -22.13 0.44
N HIS A 39 46.48 -22.42 0.74
CA HIS A 39 47.56 -21.45 0.66
C HIS A 39 47.80 -20.97 -0.78
N LYS A 40 48.25 -19.72 -0.89
CA LYS A 40 48.83 -19.15 -2.10
C LYS A 40 50.24 -18.68 -1.82
N THR A 41 51.13 -18.83 -2.78
CA THR A 41 52.46 -18.21 -2.76
C THR A 41 52.43 -17.01 -3.68
N VAL A 42 52.80 -15.84 -3.17
CA VAL A 42 52.90 -14.59 -3.92
C VAL A 42 54.38 -14.20 -3.97
N VAL A 43 54.88 -13.90 -5.15
CA VAL A 43 56.25 -13.41 -5.39
C VAL A 43 56.12 -12.14 -6.23
N ASP A 44 56.76 -11.06 -5.79
CA ASP A 44 56.70 -9.74 -6.44
C ASP A 44 55.27 -9.23 -6.71
N GLY A 45 54.38 -9.43 -5.74
CA GLY A 45 52.97 -9.03 -5.84
C GLY A 45 52.10 -9.92 -6.75
N ARG A 46 52.67 -10.89 -7.46
CA ARG A 46 51.94 -11.82 -8.35
C ARG A 46 51.80 -13.19 -7.70
N THR A 47 50.62 -13.80 -7.82
CA THR A 47 50.41 -15.16 -7.34
C THR A 47 51.18 -16.12 -8.24
N ARG A 48 52.09 -16.93 -7.66
CA ARG A 48 52.91 -17.90 -8.40
C ARG A 48 52.50 -19.35 -8.17
N ARG A 49 51.89 -19.66 -7.02
CA ARG A 49 51.42 -21.01 -6.69
C ARG A 49 50.08 -20.94 -5.97
N ARG A 50 49.20 -21.89 -6.25
CA ARG A 50 47.89 -22.01 -5.59
C ARG A 50 47.56 -23.47 -5.33
N ARG A 51 47.03 -23.77 -4.15
CA ARG A 51 46.52 -25.10 -3.80
C ARG A 51 45.01 -25.05 -3.58
N PHE A 52 44.31 -26.02 -4.15
CA PHE A 52 42.89 -26.30 -3.89
C PHE A 52 42.76 -27.65 -3.20
N ILE A 53 41.96 -27.74 -2.14
CA ILE A 53 41.85 -28.95 -1.29
C ILE A 53 40.39 -29.36 -1.08
N CYS A 54 40.18 -30.63 -0.74
CA CYS A 54 38.89 -31.08 -0.24
C CYS A 54 38.47 -30.30 1.03
N SER A 55 37.17 -30.04 1.18
CA SER A 55 36.59 -29.38 2.35
C SER A 55 36.82 -30.12 3.66
N CYS A 56 37.09 -31.43 3.58
CA CYS A 56 37.43 -32.31 4.71
C CYS A 56 38.93 -32.34 5.04
N ALA A 57 39.77 -31.61 4.31
CA ALA A 57 41.21 -31.57 4.57
C ALA A 57 41.55 -30.84 5.90
N GLY A 58 42.69 -31.22 6.48
CA GLY A 58 43.23 -30.70 7.73
C GLY A 58 42.43 -31.09 8.99
N VAL A 59 42.76 -30.43 10.10
CA VAL A 59 42.03 -30.49 11.37
C VAL A 59 41.41 -29.14 11.71
N ARG A 60 40.45 -29.12 12.63
CA ARG A 60 39.84 -27.87 13.10
C ARG A 60 40.66 -27.30 14.25
N GLU A 61 41.02 -26.02 14.18
CA GLU A 61 41.82 -25.38 15.23
C GLU A 61 41.12 -25.40 16.59
N ARG A 62 41.91 -25.60 17.66
CA ARG A 62 41.44 -25.74 19.06
C ARG A 62 40.64 -24.54 19.57
N LYS A 63 40.90 -23.33 19.07
CA LYS A 63 40.14 -22.11 19.43
C LYS A 63 38.64 -22.20 19.08
N TRP A 64 38.26 -23.07 18.14
CA TRP A 64 36.86 -23.29 17.74
C TRP A 64 36.19 -24.48 18.46
N THR A 65 36.94 -25.23 19.27
CA THR A 65 36.47 -26.34 20.12
C THR A 65 36.35 -25.97 21.59
N ASN A 66 36.93 -24.84 22.04
CA ASN A 66 36.80 -24.37 23.42
C ASN A 66 35.35 -24.04 23.80
N LEU A 67 34.89 -24.66 24.90
CA LEU A 67 33.50 -24.65 25.36
C LEU A 67 33.15 -23.47 26.28
N HIS A 68 34.15 -22.83 26.90
CA HIS A 68 33.93 -21.98 28.10
C HIS A 68 33.15 -20.67 27.91
N LYS A 69 32.81 -20.22 26.68
CA LYS A 69 32.00 -19.00 26.45
C LYS A 69 31.12 -19.06 25.18
N ARG A 70 30.37 -20.16 24.95
CA ARG A 70 29.58 -20.32 23.70
C ARG A 70 28.12 -19.89 23.84
N ARG A 71 27.71 -18.86 23.08
CA ARG A 71 26.28 -18.46 22.87
C ARG A 71 25.59 -19.20 21.70
N LYS A 72 26.29 -20.04 20.92
CA LYS A 72 25.75 -20.74 19.73
C LYS A 72 26.12 -22.23 19.74
N LYS A 73 25.22 -23.08 19.20
CA LYS A 73 25.40 -24.54 19.07
C LYS A 73 26.71 -24.89 18.35
N ALA A 74 27.37 -25.95 18.81
CA ALA A 74 28.61 -26.43 18.19
C ALA A 74 28.36 -26.84 16.72
N ARG A 75 29.22 -26.36 15.80
CA ARG A 75 29.16 -26.77 14.39
C ARG A 75 29.75 -28.17 14.25
N ARG A 76 29.13 -29.01 13.40
CA ARG A 76 29.61 -30.36 13.06
C ARG A 76 31.11 -30.37 12.73
N LEU A 77 31.81 -31.42 13.16
CA LEU A 77 33.18 -31.70 12.73
C LEU A 77 33.13 -32.33 11.35
N THR A 78 33.75 -31.67 10.38
CA THR A 78 33.73 -32.09 8.97
C THR A 78 35.13 -32.27 8.39
N ARG A 79 36.18 -32.13 9.21
CA ARG A 79 37.58 -32.23 8.76
C ARG A 79 38.20 -33.53 9.30
N CYS A 80 38.83 -34.30 8.43
CA CYS A 80 39.38 -35.63 8.69
C CYS A 80 40.75 -35.82 8.01
N ASN A 81 41.53 -34.75 7.81
CA ASN A 81 42.82 -34.80 7.11
C ASN A 81 42.75 -35.43 5.71
N CYS A 82 41.67 -35.19 4.97
CA CYS A 82 41.55 -35.66 3.59
C CYS A 82 42.74 -35.17 2.73
N PRO A 83 43.42 -36.06 1.97
CA PRO A 83 44.61 -35.70 1.19
C PRO A 83 44.29 -35.11 -0.19
N ALA A 84 43.04 -35.25 -0.67
CA ALA A 84 42.64 -34.80 -2.01
C ALA A 84 42.92 -33.30 -2.24
N ALA A 85 43.70 -33.01 -3.28
CA ALA A 85 44.17 -31.67 -3.59
C ALA A 85 44.60 -31.51 -5.06
N LEU A 86 44.51 -30.28 -5.57
CA LEU A 86 45.09 -29.83 -6.83
C LEU A 86 46.07 -28.70 -6.56
N ASN A 87 47.31 -28.86 -7.04
CA ASN A 87 48.38 -27.87 -6.92
C ASN A 87 48.70 -27.30 -8.29
N ILE A 88 48.57 -25.99 -8.43
CA ILE A 88 48.91 -25.28 -9.67
C ILE A 88 50.07 -24.31 -9.43
N VAL A 89 50.88 -24.14 -10.46
CA VAL A 89 52.01 -23.21 -10.50
C VAL A 89 51.89 -22.40 -11.79
N TYR A 90 52.21 -21.11 -11.70
CA TYR A 90 52.32 -20.27 -12.88
C TYR A 90 53.65 -20.54 -13.59
N ASP A 91 53.58 -20.83 -14.87
CA ASP A 91 54.69 -21.10 -15.75
C ASP A 91 55.00 -19.84 -16.56
N ASP A 92 56.17 -19.24 -16.33
CA ASP A 92 56.59 -18.00 -16.98
C ASP A 92 56.95 -18.21 -18.47
N GLU A 93 57.34 -19.42 -18.89
CA GLU A 93 57.68 -19.72 -20.28
C GLU A 93 56.43 -19.90 -21.13
N LEU A 94 55.41 -20.56 -20.57
CA LEU A 94 54.13 -20.80 -21.23
C LEU A 94 53.12 -19.66 -21.03
N ASN A 95 53.41 -18.72 -20.13
CA ASN A 95 52.50 -17.65 -19.71
C ASN A 95 51.12 -18.20 -19.26
N MET A 96 51.11 -19.34 -18.57
CA MET A 96 49.91 -20.07 -18.17
C MET A 96 50.07 -20.75 -16.81
N TRP A 97 48.97 -21.08 -16.15
CA TRP A 97 48.94 -21.93 -14.97
C TRP A 97 48.96 -23.40 -15.37
N THR A 98 49.88 -24.17 -14.83
CA THR A 98 50.03 -25.62 -15.06
C THR A 98 49.79 -26.41 -13.77
N VAL A 99 49.26 -27.64 -13.90
CA VAL A 99 49.06 -28.53 -12.76
C VAL A 99 50.37 -29.21 -12.39
N ARG A 100 50.90 -28.91 -11.21
CA ARG A 100 52.15 -29.50 -10.68
C ARG A 100 51.90 -30.79 -9.90
N GLY A 101 50.69 -30.97 -9.36
CA GLY A 101 50.37 -32.18 -8.61
C GLY A 101 48.89 -32.31 -8.32
N PHE A 102 48.41 -33.54 -8.42
CA PHE A 102 47.02 -33.89 -8.23
C PHE A 102 46.93 -35.14 -7.34
N MET A 103 46.03 -35.11 -6.36
CA MET A 103 45.74 -36.21 -5.45
C MET A 103 44.24 -36.47 -5.50
N SER A 104 43.84 -37.62 -6.04
CA SER A 104 42.43 -37.99 -6.28
C SER A 104 41.81 -38.77 -5.11
N GLN A 105 42.61 -39.38 -4.23
CA GLN A 105 42.12 -40.25 -3.16
C GLN A 105 41.45 -39.48 -2.01
N HIS A 106 40.34 -40.01 -1.52
CA HIS A 106 39.61 -39.51 -0.36
C HIS A 106 39.59 -40.55 0.77
N ASN A 107 39.66 -40.11 2.02
CA ASN A 107 39.56 -40.96 3.21
C ASN A 107 38.19 -40.83 3.93
N HIS A 108 37.18 -40.36 3.21
CA HIS A 108 35.82 -40.18 3.70
C HIS A 108 34.83 -40.45 2.58
N VAL A 109 33.60 -40.76 2.95
CA VAL A 109 32.50 -40.98 2.01
C VAL A 109 32.23 -39.70 1.21
N LEU A 110 32.04 -39.85 -0.09
CA LEU A 110 31.66 -38.78 -1.02
C LEU A 110 30.14 -38.64 -1.09
N ALA A 111 29.64 -37.47 -1.52
CA ALA A 111 28.21 -37.28 -1.70
C ALA A 111 27.67 -38.26 -2.77
N PRO A 112 26.48 -38.84 -2.57
CA PRO A 112 25.87 -39.72 -3.56
C PRO A 112 25.55 -38.97 -4.85
N SER A 113 25.30 -39.70 -5.93
CA SER A 113 24.86 -39.12 -7.20
C SER A 113 23.64 -38.22 -6.99
N GLY A 114 23.68 -37.00 -7.54
CA GLY A 114 22.68 -35.97 -7.31
C GLY A 114 22.83 -35.20 -5.99
N GLY A 115 23.66 -35.63 -5.03
CA GLY A 115 23.89 -34.95 -3.74
C GLY A 115 24.86 -33.76 -3.80
N SER A 116 25.66 -33.65 -4.87
CA SER A 116 26.71 -32.62 -5.01
C SER A 116 26.17 -31.18 -4.93
N HIS A 117 24.94 -30.92 -5.36
CA HIS A 117 24.34 -29.58 -5.30
C HIS A 117 24.08 -29.08 -3.86
N PHE A 118 24.15 -29.95 -2.84
CA PHE A 118 24.09 -29.55 -1.43
C PHE A 118 25.46 -29.13 -0.87
N LEU A 119 26.55 -29.43 -1.57
CA LEU A 119 27.90 -29.17 -1.10
C LEU A 119 28.26 -27.69 -1.23
N ARG A 120 29.00 -27.17 -0.25
CA ARG A 120 29.19 -25.71 -0.08
C ARG A 120 29.78 -25.00 -1.30
N SER A 121 30.80 -25.58 -1.93
CA SER A 121 31.48 -24.96 -3.10
C SER A 121 30.64 -24.96 -4.37
N HIS A 122 29.59 -25.79 -4.42
CA HIS A 122 28.67 -25.93 -5.56
C HIS A 122 27.40 -25.11 -5.38
N ARG A 123 27.22 -24.48 -4.21
CA ARG A 123 26.07 -23.62 -3.88
C ARG A 123 26.44 -22.17 -4.05
N LYS A 124 25.95 -21.55 -5.12
CA LYS A 124 26.12 -20.12 -5.39
C LYS A 124 24.80 -19.59 -5.93
N VAL A 125 24.28 -18.55 -5.27
CA VAL A 125 23.15 -17.83 -5.84
C VAL A 125 23.66 -16.97 -6.99
N SER A 126 23.12 -17.18 -8.19
CA SER A 126 23.45 -16.38 -9.36
C SER A 126 22.98 -14.94 -9.18
N LEU A 127 23.60 -13.99 -9.90
CA LEU A 127 23.17 -12.60 -9.89
C LEU A 127 21.72 -12.45 -10.35
N SER A 128 21.32 -13.19 -11.39
CA SER A 128 19.95 -13.19 -11.91
C SER A 128 18.93 -13.67 -10.88
N ASN A 129 19.23 -14.75 -10.14
CA ASN A 129 18.35 -15.26 -9.08
C ASN A 129 18.32 -14.32 -7.88
N ALA A 130 19.44 -13.67 -7.56
CA ALA A 130 19.51 -12.69 -6.50
C ALA A 130 18.63 -11.47 -6.77
N VAL A 131 18.73 -10.89 -7.97
CA VAL A 131 17.92 -9.73 -8.40
C VAL A 131 16.44 -10.12 -8.47
N LEU A 132 16.11 -11.26 -9.08
CA LEU A 132 14.75 -11.76 -9.14
C LEU A 132 14.14 -11.94 -7.74
N ALA A 133 14.91 -12.53 -6.81
CA ALA A 133 14.45 -12.73 -5.44
C ALA A 133 14.20 -11.41 -4.71
N GLN A 134 15.08 -10.42 -4.89
CA GLN A 134 14.90 -9.09 -4.31
C GLN A 134 13.63 -8.41 -4.82
N ASN A 135 13.39 -8.44 -6.14
CA ASN A 135 12.20 -7.85 -6.75
C ASN A 135 10.91 -8.53 -6.29
N LEU A 136 10.85 -9.86 -6.34
CA LEU A 136 9.66 -10.60 -5.88
C LEU A 136 9.39 -10.37 -4.40
N TYR A 137 10.44 -10.33 -3.57
CA TYR A 137 10.27 -10.06 -2.14
C TYR A 137 9.81 -8.62 -1.86
N ALA A 138 10.30 -7.64 -2.63
CA ALA A 138 9.82 -6.26 -2.57
C ALA A 138 8.32 -6.17 -2.89
N LEU A 139 7.83 -6.97 -3.85
CA LEU A 139 6.41 -7.12 -4.19
C LEU A 139 5.58 -7.88 -3.14
N GLY A 140 6.18 -8.30 -2.03
CA GLY A 140 5.49 -8.97 -0.92
C GLY A 140 5.37 -10.49 -1.09
N VAL A 141 6.02 -11.09 -2.10
CA VAL A 141 6.06 -12.54 -2.26
C VAL A 141 6.83 -13.16 -1.10
N SER A 142 6.25 -14.20 -0.48
CA SER A 142 6.90 -14.89 0.65
C SER A 142 8.24 -15.50 0.21
N LYS A 143 9.23 -15.51 1.11
CA LYS A 143 10.55 -16.10 0.83
C LYS A 143 10.46 -17.56 0.35
N LYS A 144 9.46 -18.31 0.82
CA LYS A 144 9.19 -19.69 0.38
C LYS A 144 8.80 -19.71 -1.10
N LEU A 145 7.78 -18.93 -1.46
CA LEU A 145 7.30 -18.84 -2.83
C LEU A 145 8.35 -18.25 -3.80
N VAL A 146 9.18 -17.30 -3.35
CA VAL A 146 10.32 -16.82 -4.14
C VAL A 146 11.28 -17.96 -4.50
N MET A 147 11.58 -18.84 -3.54
CA MET A 147 12.44 -20.00 -3.80
C MET A 147 11.76 -20.96 -4.78
N ASP A 148 10.46 -21.21 -4.62
CA ASP A 148 9.69 -22.08 -5.52
C ASP A 148 9.66 -21.54 -6.96
N ILE A 149 9.53 -20.22 -7.13
CA ILE A 149 9.62 -19.55 -8.44
C ILE A 149 11.01 -19.72 -9.06
N ILE A 150 12.08 -19.59 -8.26
CA ILE A 150 13.45 -19.80 -8.74
C ILE A 150 13.68 -21.25 -9.16
N ILE A 151 13.16 -22.21 -8.39
CA ILE A 151 13.25 -23.64 -8.72
C ILE A 151 12.49 -23.94 -10.02
N SER A 152 11.27 -23.42 -10.16
CA SER A 152 10.45 -23.56 -11.37
C SER A 152 11.14 -22.96 -12.59
N LYS A 153 11.66 -21.74 -12.49
CA LYS A 153 12.45 -21.08 -13.55
C LYS A 153 13.70 -21.87 -13.94
N SER A 154 14.34 -22.51 -12.97
CA SER A 154 15.58 -23.26 -13.19
C SER A 154 15.32 -24.72 -13.61
N GLY A 155 14.08 -25.20 -13.55
CA GLY A 155 13.67 -26.57 -13.90
C GLY A 155 13.92 -27.63 -12.82
N SER A 156 14.75 -27.36 -11.80
CA SER A 156 14.96 -28.26 -10.66
C SER A 156 15.68 -27.57 -9.49
N HIS A 157 15.66 -28.22 -8.31
CA HIS A 157 16.44 -27.79 -7.15
C HIS A 157 17.95 -27.77 -7.43
N ALA A 158 18.46 -28.75 -8.19
CA ALA A 158 19.88 -28.83 -8.52
C ALA A 158 20.29 -27.71 -9.49
N ALA A 159 19.45 -27.43 -10.49
CA ALA A 159 19.69 -26.38 -11.49
C ALA A 159 19.57 -24.96 -10.91
N ALA A 160 18.78 -24.76 -9.85
CA ALA A 160 18.71 -23.48 -9.13
C ALA A 160 20.07 -23.07 -8.51
N GLY A 161 20.99 -24.01 -8.33
CA GLY A 161 22.37 -23.76 -7.90
C GLY A 161 22.52 -23.30 -6.45
N CYS A 162 21.43 -23.25 -5.68
CA CYS A 162 21.45 -22.79 -4.30
C CYS A 162 20.32 -23.42 -3.48
N THR A 163 20.46 -23.41 -2.16
CA THR A 163 19.37 -23.78 -1.25
C THR A 163 18.59 -22.55 -0.82
N ALA A 164 17.36 -22.75 -0.31
CA ALA A 164 16.55 -21.68 0.27
C ALA A 164 17.32 -20.84 1.31
N ARG A 165 18.13 -21.51 2.16
CA ARG A 165 18.96 -20.82 3.15
C ARG A 165 20.02 -19.92 2.51
N ASP A 166 20.63 -20.35 1.41
CA ASP A 166 21.66 -19.56 0.74
C ASP A 166 21.04 -18.30 0.12
N LEU A 167 19.88 -18.45 -0.52
CA LEU A 167 19.11 -17.34 -1.06
C LEU A 167 18.70 -16.34 0.02
N TYR A 168 18.14 -16.83 1.13
CA TYR A 168 17.70 -15.96 2.24
C TYR A 168 18.86 -15.22 2.88
N ASN A 169 20.01 -15.88 3.01
CA ASN A 169 21.22 -15.25 3.51
C ASN A 169 21.73 -14.17 2.57
N GLN A 170 21.70 -14.38 1.25
CA GLN A 170 22.12 -13.38 0.28
C GLN A 170 21.17 -12.17 0.28
N MET A 171 19.86 -12.40 0.28
CA MET A 171 18.87 -11.32 0.40
C MET A 171 19.09 -10.50 1.68
N ASN A 172 19.37 -11.19 2.79
CA ASN A 172 19.66 -10.51 4.05
C ASN A 172 20.97 -9.71 4.01
N ARG A 173 22.03 -10.23 3.37
CA ARG A 173 23.29 -9.48 3.18
C ARG A 173 23.07 -8.23 2.34
N ALA A 174 22.40 -8.35 1.19
CA ALA A 174 22.09 -7.22 0.33
C ALA A 174 21.27 -6.15 1.08
N ARG A 175 20.30 -6.57 1.89
CA ARG A 175 19.51 -5.65 2.74
C ARG A 175 20.38 -4.94 3.78
N VAL A 176 21.28 -5.66 4.46
CA VAL A 176 22.19 -5.08 5.46
C VAL A 176 23.19 -4.13 4.82
N GLU A 177 23.78 -4.50 3.68
CA GLU A 177 24.69 -3.66 2.89
C GLU A 177 24.00 -2.38 2.44
N ARG A 178 22.74 -2.45 1.98
CA ARG A 178 21.97 -1.28 1.56
C ARG A 178 21.74 -0.26 2.68
N ILE A 179 21.70 -0.73 3.92
CA ILE A 179 21.36 0.08 5.10
C ILE A 179 22.61 0.35 5.97
N ILE A 180 23.80 0.07 5.44
CA ILE A 180 25.06 0.16 6.21
C ILE A 180 25.31 1.56 6.78
N ASP A 181 24.93 2.60 6.03
CA ASP A 181 25.06 4.01 6.42
C ASP A 181 23.85 4.55 7.21
N GLY A 182 22.94 3.67 7.62
CA GLY A 182 21.76 4.01 8.40
C GLY A 182 20.49 4.13 7.56
N ASP A 183 19.43 3.47 8.03
CA ASP A 183 18.14 3.36 7.32
C ASP A 183 17.45 4.71 7.18
N ALA A 184 17.50 5.52 8.23
CA ALA A 184 16.94 6.87 8.23
C ALA A 184 17.68 7.80 7.25
N ASN A 185 19.00 7.65 7.10
CA ASN A 185 19.79 8.44 6.15
C ASN A 185 19.44 8.06 4.71
N LEU A 186 19.25 6.76 4.46
CA LEU A 186 18.80 6.27 3.16
C LEU A 186 17.40 6.78 2.82
N VAL A 187 16.47 6.75 3.78
CA VAL A 187 15.14 7.35 3.60
C VAL A 187 15.24 8.84 3.31
N ASN A 188 16.06 9.59 4.06
CA ASN A 188 16.21 11.02 3.79
C ASN A 188 16.74 11.28 2.38
N SER A 189 17.78 10.57 1.95
CA SER A 189 18.35 10.68 0.60
C SER A 189 17.31 10.34 -0.47
N PHE A 190 16.54 9.28 -0.26
CA PHE A 190 15.45 8.89 -1.16
C PHE A 190 14.34 9.96 -1.25
N LEU A 191 14.01 10.62 -0.14
CA LEU A 191 13.04 11.70 -0.11
C LEU A 191 13.59 13.00 -0.72
N GLU A 192 14.90 13.26 -0.62
CA GLU A 192 15.54 14.33 -1.40
C GLU A 192 15.42 14.06 -2.90
N ASP A 193 15.70 12.83 -3.35
CA ASP A 193 15.53 12.46 -4.76
C ASP A 193 14.08 12.62 -5.23
N MET A 194 13.10 12.45 -4.33
CA MET A 194 11.70 12.74 -4.63
C MET A 194 11.45 14.22 -4.79
N ASN A 195 11.98 15.04 -3.89
CA ASN A 195 11.85 16.49 -3.96
C ASN A 195 12.48 17.09 -5.23
N VAL A 196 13.57 16.51 -5.73
CA VAL A 196 14.16 16.89 -7.02
C VAL A 196 13.22 16.58 -8.20
N ARG A 197 12.52 15.43 -8.15
CA ARG A 197 11.61 14.99 -9.22
C ARG A 197 10.23 15.65 -9.15
N ASP A 198 9.79 16.01 -7.95
CA ASP A 198 8.52 16.62 -7.64
C ASP A 198 8.78 17.88 -6.80
N PRO A 199 8.89 19.06 -7.43
CA PRO A 199 9.17 20.31 -6.73
C PRO A 199 8.13 20.70 -5.67
N GLY A 200 6.92 20.13 -5.75
CA GLY A 200 5.86 20.31 -4.75
C GLY A 200 5.91 19.29 -3.62
N PHE A 201 6.91 18.40 -3.59
CA PHE A 201 7.03 17.38 -2.56
C PHE A 201 7.27 18.01 -1.19
N PHE A 202 6.34 17.83 -0.26
CA PHE A 202 6.47 18.31 1.10
C PHE A 202 7.05 17.22 1.98
N LYS A 203 8.10 17.54 2.75
CA LYS A 203 8.62 16.66 3.80
C LYS A 203 9.03 17.42 5.05
N LYS A 204 8.93 16.75 6.19
CA LYS A 204 9.42 17.26 7.46
C LYS A 204 10.04 16.14 8.28
N ILE A 205 11.24 16.36 8.77
CA ILE A 205 12.02 15.38 9.55
C ILE A 205 12.34 16.00 10.90
N GLN A 206 12.12 15.23 11.97
CA GLN A 206 12.55 15.58 13.32
C GLN A 206 13.46 14.48 13.85
N VAL A 207 14.57 14.90 14.46
CA VAL A 207 15.53 14.03 15.14
C VAL A 207 15.66 14.43 16.61
N ASN A 208 16.07 13.48 17.46
CA ASN A 208 16.43 13.77 18.85
C ASN A 208 17.88 14.29 18.96
N GLU A 209 18.30 14.60 20.18
CA GLU A 209 19.67 15.04 20.53
C GLU A 209 20.75 14.06 20.06
N LYS A 210 20.42 12.76 19.99
CA LYS A 210 21.31 11.69 19.52
C LYS A 210 21.29 11.51 17.99
N LYS A 211 20.70 12.46 17.25
CA LYS A 211 20.50 12.42 15.78
C LYS A 211 19.70 11.21 15.29
N GLN A 212 18.85 10.64 16.13
CA GLN A 212 17.96 9.54 15.75
C GLN A 212 16.64 10.08 15.25
N LEU A 213 16.10 9.49 14.19
CA LEU A 213 14.80 9.85 13.64
C LEU A 213 13.70 9.64 14.69
N THR A 214 12.96 10.70 15.01
CA THR A 214 11.80 10.64 15.92
C THR A 214 10.49 10.81 15.17
N LYS A 215 10.45 11.71 14.19
CA LYS A 215 9.24 11.95 13.39
C LYS A 215 9.60 12.20 11.93
N LEU A 216 8.81 11.65 11.02
CA LEU A 216 8.94 11.80 9.58
C LEU A 216 7.55 12.07 9.01
N PHE A 217 7.42 13.10 8.18
CA PHE A 217 6.19 13.40 7.46
C PHE A 217 6.51 13.61 5.99
N TRP A 218 5.66 13.12 5.09
CA TRP A 218 5.78 13.43 3.67
C TRP A 218 4.43 13.42 2.94
N SER A 219 4.34 14.23 1.90
CA SER A 219 3.22 14.31 0.96
C SER A 219 3.75 14.73 -0.41
N ASP A 220 3.32 14.04 -1.46
CA ASP A 220 3.65 14.43 -2.83
C ASP A 220 2.69 15.50 -3.36
N SER A 221 3.06 16.20 -4.43
CA SER A 221 2.27 17.32 -4.96
C SER A 221 0.87 16.90 -5.39
N GLN A 222 0.71 15.71 -6.00
CA GLN A 222 -0.60 15.22 -6.40
C GLN A 222 -1.50 14.97 -5.19
N SER A 223 -0.97 14.43 -4.09
CA SER A 223 -1.71 14.25 -2.84
C SER A 223 -2.17 15.58 -2.23
N GLN A 224 -1.37 16.64 -2.37
CA GLN A 224 -1.74 18.00 -1.92
C GLN A 224 -2.82 18.61 -2.81
N GLU A 225 -2.72 18.47 -4.13
CA GLU A 225 -3.76 18.91 -5.07
C GLU A 225 -5.08 18.16 -4.85
N ASP A 226 -5.03 16.85 -4.61
CA ASP A 226 -6.23 16.08 -4.28
C ASP A 226 -6.89 16.57 -2.98
N TYR A 227 -6.12 17.08 -2.02
CA TYR A 227 -6.66 17.67 -0.80
C TYR A 227 -7.35 19.01 -1.06
N LYS A 228 -6.84 19.84 -1.98
CA LYS A 228 -7.52 21.10 -2.36
C LYS A 228 -8.94 20.83 -2.89
N LEU A 229 -9.12 19.74 -3.63
CA LEU A 229 -10.41 19.35 -4.21
C LEU A 229 -11.33 18.59 -3.23
N PHE A 230 -10.74 17.74 -2.38
CA PHE A 230 -11.49 16.73 -1.62
C PHE A 230 -11.19 16.73 -0.11
N GLY A 231 -10.47 17.72 0.40
CA GLY A 231 -10.00 17.84 1.78
C GLY A 231 -11.06 18.26 2.80
N ASP A 232 -12.33 18.34 2.39
CA ASP A 232 -13.46 18.62 3.27
C ASP A 232 -13.67 17.54 4.33
N VAL A 233 -13.27 16.29 4.05
CA VAL A 233 -13.31 15.17 5.00
C VAL A 233 -11.94 14.52 5.13
N LEU A 234 -11.39 14.57 6.33
CA LEU A 234 -10.15 13.89 6.69
C LEU A 234 -10.44 12.63 7.50
N MET A 235 -9.81 11.53 7.12
CA MET A 235 -9.80 10.28 7.86
C MET A 235 -8.36 9.92 8.15
N PHE A 236 -8.06 9.63 9.41
CA PHE A 236 -6.75 9.07 9.74
C PHE A 236 -6.86 8.18 10.97
N ASP A 237 -5.94 7.24 11.03
CA ASP A 237 -5.79 6.31 12.13
C ASP A 237 -4.28 6.10 12.38
N SER A 238 -3.92 5.90 13.64
CA SER A 238 -2.56 5.52 14.03
C SER A 238 -2.42 4.01 14.03
N THR A 239 -1.43 3.51 13.31
CA THR A 239 -1.36 2.08 13.01
C THR A 239 -0.22 1.39 13.73
N TYR A 240 -0.42 0.10 13.97
CA TYR A 240 0.45 -0.80 14.73
C TYR A 240 1.95 -0.62 14.45
N ARG A 241 2.72 -0.63 15.53
CA ARG A 241 4.19 -0.59 15.63
C ARG A 241 4.86 -1.79 14.94
N THR A 242 4.84 -1.81 13.61
CA THR A 242 5.10 -3.03 12.82
C THR A 242 6.34 -2.96 11.93
N ASN A 243 6.93 -1.77 11.81
CA ASN A 243 8.29 -1.63 11.32
C ASN A 243 9.30 -2.05 12.39
N ARG A 244 10.55 -2.30 11.98
CA ARG A 244 11.61 -2.80 12.88
C ARG A 244 12.01 -1.84 14.00
N TYR A 245 11.45 -0.63 14.04
CA TYR A 245 11.70 0.42 15.03
C TYR A 245 10.48 0.72 15.89
N ASP A 246 9.40 -0.03 15.74
CA ASP A 246 8.16 0.15 16.48
C ASP A 246 7.55 1.56 16.37
N MET A 247 7.84 2.27 15.27
CA MET A 247 7.31 3.63 15.01
C MET A 247 5.85 3.57 14.53
N PRO A 248 4.88 4.23 15.21
CA PRO A 248 3.53 4.38 14.68
C PRO A 248 3.50 5.05 13.31
N LEU A 249 2.71 4.49 12.39
CA LEU A 249 2.43 5.07 11.08
C LEU A 249 1.03 5.67 11.09
N VAL A 250 0.91 6.95 10.73
CA VAL A 250 -0.34 7.66 10.52
C VAL A 250 -0.55 7.84 9.01
N VAL A 251 -1.73 7.46 8.54
CA VAL A 251 -2.14 7.62 7.14
C VAL A 251 -3.26 8.64 7.07
N PHE A 252 -2.99 9.80 6.45
CA PHE A 252 -3.99 10.84 6.22
C PHE A 252 -4.68 10.57 4.89
N ALA A 253 -5.99 10.38 4.92
CA ALA A 253 -6.76 9.97 3.76
C ALA A 253 -8.12 10.68 3.68
N GLY A 254 -8.70 10.70 2.48
CA GLY A 254 -10.03 11.20 2.22
C GLY A 254 -10.70 10.43 1.10
N VAL A 255 -11.62 11.08 0.41
CA VAL A 255 -12.45 10.46 -0.64
C VAL A 255 -12.61 11.40 -1.80
N ASN A 256 -12.36 10.95 -3.03
CA ASN A 256 -12.55 11.76 -4.23
C ASN A 256 -13.98 11.66 -4.82
N ASN A 257 -14.21 12.33 -5.96
CA ASN A 257 -15.45 12.32 -6.73
C ASN A 257 -15.91 10.92 -7.20
N HIS A 258 -14.98 9.97 -7.40
CA HIS A 258 -15.29 8.56 -7.69
C HIS A 258 -15.58 7.72 -6.44
N ARG A 259 -15.68 8.37 -5.27
CA ARG A 259 -15.91 7.72 -3.97
C ARG A 259 -14.79 6.77 -3.54
N HIS A 260 -13.63 6.83 -4.21
CA HIS A 260 -12.41 6.09 -3.89
C HIS A 260 -11.61 6.77 -2.78
N THR A 261 -10.83 5.98 -2.04
CA THR A 261 -9.91 6.52 -1.04
C THR A 261 -8.75 7.23 -1.71
N VAL A 262 -8.42 8.42 -1.22
CA VAL A 262 -7.21 9.15 -1.61
C VAL A 262 -6.31 9.30 -0.39
N ILE A 263 -5.00 9.18 -0.57
CA ILE A 263 -4.01 9.41 0.48
C ILE A 263 -3.46 10.82 0.31
N TYR A 264 -3.61 11.66 1.33
CA TYR A 264 -3.12 13.03 1.35
C TYR A 264 -1.72 13.15 1.92
N ALA A 265 -1.37 12.34 2.91
CA ALA A 265 -0.05 12.36 3.51
C ALA A 265 0.21 11.12 4.36
N LEU A 266 1.48 10.93 4.71
CA LEU A 266 1.95 9.87 5.60
C LEU A 266 2.85 10.46 6.68
N ALA A 267 2.76 9.92 7.90
CA ALA A 267 3.66 10.28 8.98
C ALA A 267 4.12 9.07 9.78
N LEU A 268 5.40 9.03 10.13
CA LEU A 268 5.96 8.12 11.13
C LEU A 268 6.31 8.92 12.38
N MET A 269 5.97 8.37 13.54
CA MET A 269 6.26 8.98 14.83
C MET A 269 6.94 7.96 15.75
N ASN A 270 7.54 8.42 16.83
CA ASN A 270 8.21 7.54 17.81
C ASN A 270 7.28 7.13 18.97
N ASN A 271 6.14 7.80 19.14
CA ASN A 271 5.16 7.52 20.18
C ASN A 271 3.77 8.05 19.81
N GLU A 272 2.76 7.65 20.58
CA GLU A 272 1.34 7.98 20.40
C GLU A 272 0.90 8.96 21.51
N THR A 273 1.58 10.09 21.61
CA THR A 273 1.25 11.16 22.58
C THR A 273 0.50 12.30 21.90
N ILE A 274 -0.17 13.14 22.70
CA ILE A 274 -0.86 14.35 22.22
C ILE A 274 0.11 15.22 21.40
N ASP A 275 1.30 15.52 21.93
CA ASP A 275 2.32 16.33 21.24
C ASP A 275 2.79 15.74 19.89
N SER A 276 2.80 14.41 19.78
CA SER A 276 3.16 13.74 18.54
C SER A 276 2.06 13.85 17.50
N TYR A 277 0.80 13.65 17.89
CA TYR A 277 -0.33 13.88 17.01
C TYR A 277 -0.49 15.34 16.63
N GLU A 278 -0.31 16.27 17.56
CA GLU A 278 -0.33 17.70 17.25
C GLU A 278 0.76 18.07 16.25
N TRP A 279 1.98 17.54 16.41
CA TRP A 279 3.04 17.74 15.43
C TRP A 279 2.62 17.23 14.05
N ALA A 280 2.01 16.04 13.98
CA ALA A 280 1.58 15.45 12.72
C ALA A 280 0.46 16.27 12.07
N LEU A 281 -0.54 16.71 12.85
CA LEU A 281 -1.67 17.51 12.37
C LEU A 281 -1.25 18.94 11.98
N LYS A 282 -0.38 19.60 12.75
CA LYS A 282 0.18 20.92 12.40
C LYS A 282 1.04 20.84 11.15
N THR A 283 1.81 19.75 10.99
CA THR A 283 2.63 19.52 9.78
C THR A 283 1.75 19.19 8.57
N PHE A 284 0.70 18.39 8.76
CA PHE A 284 -0.31 18.14 7.74
C PHE A 284 -0.96 19.45 7.28
N LEU A 285 -1.41 20.29 8.22
CA LEU A 285 -2.03 21.58 7.90
C LEU A 285 -1.09 22.48 7.10
N ALA A 286 0.20 22.52 7.47
CA ALA A 286 1.21 23.28 6.73
C ALA A 286 1.45 22.73 5.31
N ALA A 287 1.42 21.41 5.13
CA ALA A 287 1.51 20.77 3.82
C ALA A 287 0.27 20.99 2.94
N MET A 288 -0.85 21.37 3.54
CA MET A 288 -2.13 21.58 2.86
C MET A 288 -2.50 23.07 2.77
N ASP A 289 -1.49 23.94 2.64
CA ASP A 289 -1.64 25.41 2.51
C ASP A 289 -2.47 26.06 3.64
N GLY A 290 -2.45 25.48 4.85
CA GLY A 290 -3.21 26.00 5.99
C GLY A 290 -4.71 25.72 5.94
N ILE A 291 -5.18 24.91 4.99
CA ILE A 291 -6.59 24.55 4.84
C ILE A 291 -6.93 23.41 5.79
N ALA A 292 -7.79 23.68 6.78
CA ALA A 292 -8.28 22.67 7.72
C ALA A 292 -9.49 21.91 7.15
N PRO A 293 -9.66 20.61 7.48
CA PRO A 293 -10.82 19.84 7.03
C PRO A 293 -12.10 20.32 7.73
N LYS A 294 -13.26 20.13 7.10
CA LYS A 294 -14.55 20.43 7.76
C LYS A 294 -14.92 19.34 8.76
N SER A 295 -14.58 18.11 8.44
CA SER A 295 -14.91 16.92 9.25
C SER A 295 -13.72 15.98 9.37
N VAL A 296 -13.58 15.37 10.54
CA VAL A 296 -12.49 14.43 10.86
C VAL A 296 -13.07 13.11 11.36
N ILE A 297 -12.53 11.98 10.89
CA ILE A 297 -12.94 10.63 11.31
C ILE A 297 -11.74 9.85 11.83
N THR A 298 -11.80 9.36 13.07
CA THR A 298 -10.73 8.57 13.71
C THR A 298 -11.28 7.40 14.54
N ASP A 299 -10.42 6.55 15.10
CA ASP A 299 -10.80 5.41 15.96
C ASP A 299 -11.29 5.80 17.37
N GLY A 300 -11.04 7.04 17.79
CA GLY A 300 -11.47 7.58 19.09
C GLY A 300 -10.42 7.52 20.19
N ASP A 301 -9.15 7.32 19.85
CA ASP A 301 -8.03 7.49 20.79
C ASP A 301 -8.07 8.88 21.46
N ALA A 302 -7.79 8.90 22.76
CA ALA A 302 -7.90 10.11 23.57
C ALA A 302 -6.83 11.14 23.20
N ALA A 303 -5.62 10.71 22.84
CA ALA A 303 -4.56 11.61 22.44
C ALA A 303 -4.83 12.21 21.05
N ILE A 304 -5.35 11.40 20.12
CA ILE A 304 -5.81 11.88 18.81
C ILE A 304 -6.92 12.92 18.95
N ARG A 305 -7.94 12.65 19.78
CA ARG A 305 -9.05 13.58 20.02
C ARG A 305 -8.57 14.93 20.54
N ASN A 306 -7.75 14.93 21.60
CA ASN A 306 -7.25 16.18 22.18
C ASN A 306 -6.38 16.95 21.16
N ALA A 307 -5.58 16.26 20.36
CA ALA A 307 -4.79 16.90 19.30
C ALA A 307 -5.67 17.51 18.19
N ILE A 308 -6.79 16.86 17.83
CA ILE A 308 -7.78 17.41 16.90
C ILE A 308 -8.44 18.66 17.49
N GLU A 309 -8.85 18.64 18.76
CA GLU A 309 -9.46 19.80 19.42
C GLU A 309 -8.49 21.01 19.43
N ASN A 310 -7.19 20.76 19.64
CA ASN A 310 -6.17 21.80 19.67
C ASN A 310 -5.79 22.34 18.29
N VAL A 311 -5.77 21.50 17.24
CA VAL A 311 -5.30 21.90 15.89
C VAL A 311 -6.44 22.25 14.94
N PHE A 312 -7.58 21.58 15.08
CA PHE A 312 -8.76 21.68 14.22
C PHE A 312 -10.04 21.98 15.03
N PRO A 313 -10.09 23.07 15.82
CA PRO A 313 -11.20 23.33 16.75
C PRO A 313 -12.57 23.53 16.08
N LYS A 314 -12.59 23.86 14.78
CA LYS A 314 -13.83 24.07 13.99
C LYS A 314 -14.30 22.80 13.27
N SER A 315 -13.50 21.75 13.25
CA SER A 315 -13.82 20.54 12.50
C SER A 315 -14.74 19.63 13.31
N LYS A 316 -15.78 19.06 12.68
CA LYS A 316 -16.62 18.08 13.38
C LYS A 316 -15.91 16.73 13.45
N HIS A 317 -15.67 16.25 14.66
CA HIS A 317 -15.05 14.95 14.90
C HIS A 317 -16.10 13.84 15.01
N ARG A 318 -15.88 12.75 14.26
CA ARG A 318 -16.65 11.52 14.28
C ARG A 318 -15.77 10.30 14.55
N LEU A 319 -16.31 9.31 15.26
CA LEU A 319 -15.66 8.01 15.46
C LEU A 319 -15.93 7.05 14.27
N CYS A 320 -14.93 6.27 13.84
CA CYS A 320 -15.07 5.16 12.87
C CYS A 320 -16.04 4.14 13.49
N VAL A 321 -17.23 4.02 12.90
CA VAL A 321 -18.29 3.06 13.28
C VAL A 321 -17.72 1.65 13.47
N TRP A 322 -16.86 1.19 12.56
CA TRP A 322 -16.24 -0.12 12.69
C TRP A 322 -15.53 -0.29 14.05
N HIS A 323 -14.67 0.66 14.45
CA HIS A 323 -13.99 0.63 15.74
C HIS A 323 -14.97 0.72 16.92
N VAL A 324 -15.99 1.59 16.82
CA VAL A 324 -17.02 1.70 17.88
C VAL A 324 -17.77 0.38 18.07
N VAL A 325 -18.16 -0.28 16.97
CA VAL A 325 -18.87 -1.56 17.01
C VAL A 325 -17.95 -2.69 17.49
N GLN A 326 -16.68 -2.75 17.04
CA GLN A 326 -15.72 -3.72 17.57
C GLN A 326 -15.51 -3.54 19.07
N ASN A 327 -15.41 -2.30 19.54
CA ASN A 327 -15.30 -1.99 20.96
C ASN A 327 -16.55 -2.43 21.73
N ALA A 328 -17.76 -2.25 21.17
CA ALA A 328 -19.00 -2.72 21.79
C ALA A 328 -19.00 -4.24 21.95
N ILE A 329 -18.65 -4.98 20.89
CA ILE A 329 -18.54 -6.45 20.92
C ILE A 329 -17.53 -6.89 22.00
N THR A 330 -16.35 -6.27 22.01
CA THR A 330 -15.23 -6.64 22.91
C THR A 330 -15.51 -6.32 24.39
N ASN A 331 -16.36 -5.33 24.70
CA ASN A 331 -16.62 -4.92 26.09
C ASN A 331 -17.91 -5.51 26.67
N VAL A 332 -18.96 -5.69 25.86
CA VAL A 332 -20.30 -6.02 26.36
C VAL A 332 -20.63 -7.51 26.25
N TRP A 333 -20.06 -8.23 25.28
CA TRP A 333 -20.26 -9.68 25.04
C TRP A 333 -21.73 -10.16 25.03
N THR A 334 -22.69 -9.27 24.74
CA THR A 334 -24.12 -9.56 24.72
C THR A 334 -24.70 -9.18 23.35
N ASP A 335 -24.96 -10.19 22.51
CA ASP A 335 -25.35 -9.98 21.10
C ASP A 335 -26.61 -9.13 20.94
N GLY A 336 -27.62 -9.33 21.80
CA GLY A 336 -28.86 -8.55 21.80
C GLY A 336 -28.61 -7.07 22.04
N PHE A 337 -27.79 -6.73 23.04
CA PHE A 337 -27.40 -5.35 23.31
C PHE A 337 -26.59 -4.76 22.16
N VAL A 338 -25.61 -5.48 21.61
CA VAL A 338 -24.79 -5.00 20.49
C VAL A 338 -25.66 -4.69 19.28
N LYS A 339 -26.65 -5.54 18.97
CA LYS A 339 -27.62 -5.28 17.90
C LYS A 339 -28.41 -4.01 18.19
N GLY A 340 -29.00 -3.88 19.37
CA GLY A 340 -29.73 -2.67 19.77
C GLY A 340 -28.88 -1.40 19.77
N PHE A 341 -27.62 -1.50 20.18
CA PHE A 341 -26.62 -0.43 20.14
C PHE A 341 -26.35 0.03 18.69
N VAL A 342 -26.15 -0.91 17.77
CA VAL A 342 -25.97 -0.60 16.34
C VAL A 342 -27.23 0.06 15.77
N GLU A 343 -28.41 -0.43 16.15
CA GLU A 343 -29.66 0.18 15.72
C GLU A 343 -29.90 1.58 16.31
N ALA A 344 -29.44 1.85 17.53
CA ALA A 344 -29.45 3.18 18.14
C ALA A 344 -28.43 4.11 17.44
N MET A 345 -27.23 3.61 17.14
CA MET A 345 -26.20 4.35 16.39
C MET A 345 -26.74 4.86 15.05
N PHE A 346 -27.49 4.03 14.32
CA PHE A 346 -28.09 4.38 13.04
C PHE A 346 -29.52 4.91 13.14
N CYS A 347 -29.96 5.30 14.34
CA CYS A 347 -31.29 5.89 14.55
C CYS A 347 -31.48 7.09 13.62
N LYS A 348 -32.57 7.05 12.84
CA LYS A 348 -32.97 8.15 11.96
C LYS A 348 -33.87 9.08 12.76
N GLY A 349 -33.61 10.37 12.68
CA GLY A 349 -34.43 11.36 13.38
C GLY A 349 -33.56 12.39 14.11
N PRO A 350 -34.21 13.28 14.88
CA PRO A 350 -33.51 14.23 15.74
C PRO A 350 -32.90 13.51 16.97
N PRO A 351 -32.04 14.19 17.75
CA PRO A 351 -31.48 13.67 19.00
C PRO A 351 -32.49 12.98 19.93
N ASP A 352 -33.70 13.52 20.08
CA ASP A 352 -34.73 12.96 20.97
C ASP A 352 -35.13 11.52 20.59
N ALA A 353 -35.13 11.20 19.29
CA ALA A 353 -35.41 9.85 18.82
C ALA A 353 -34.29 8.87 19.20
N PHE A 354 -33.04 9.33 19.24
CA PHE A 354 -31.92 8.56 19.76
C PHE A 354 -32.06 8.37 21.28
N GLU A 355 -32.32 9.42 22.05
CA GLU A 355 -32.44 9.34 23.52
C GLU A 355 -33.53 8.35 23.95
N LYS A 356 -34.68 8.37 23.27
CA LYS A 356 -35.75 7.40 23.49
C LYS A 356 -35.28 5.96 23.23
N LYS A 357 -34.68 5.71 22.06
CA LYS A 357 -34.21 4.38 21.67
C LYS A 357 -33.08 3.87 22.57
N TRP A 358 -32.21 4.78 23.01
CA TRP A 358 -31.14 4.49 23.96
C TRP A 358 -31.70 4.10 25.33
N ALA A 359 -32.67 4.87 25.85
CA ALA A 359 -33.33 4.55 27.12
C ALA A 359 -34.06 3.19 27.07
N GLU A 360 -34.78 2.90 25.99
CA GLU A 360 -35.42 1.60 25.76
C GLU A 360 -34.40 0.45 25.81
N LEU A 361 -33.24 0.62 25.16
CA LEU A 361 -32.16 -0.36 25.17
C LEU A 361 -31.59 -0.59 26.58
N LEU A 362 -31.38 0.48 27.36
CA LEU A 362 -30.87 0.35 28.73
C LEU A 362 -31.89 -0.30 29.68
N ILE A 363 -33.19 -0.09 29.44
CA ILE A 363 -34.26 -0.74 30.21
C ILE A 363 -34.32 -2.23 29.93
N GLU A 364 -34.13 -2.64 28.67
CA GLU A 364 -34.11 -4.05 28.27
C GLU A 364 -32.89 -4.79 28.83
N TYR A 365 -31.72 -4.14 28.82
CA TYR A 365 -30.43 -4.73 29.25
C TYR A 365 -29.85 -4.05 30.50
N LYS A 366 -30.60 -4.04 31.60
CA LYS A 366 -30.23 -3.31 32.85
C LYS A 366 -28.85 -3.66 33.40
N THR A 367 -28.47 -4.94 33.40
CA THR A 367 -27.15 -5.39 33.89
C THR A 367 -26.00 -4.90 33.02
N VAL A 368 -26.23 -4.79 31.70
CA VAL A 368 -25.25 -4.23 30.76
C VAL A 368 -25.18 -2.70 30.90
N ALA A 369 -26.32 -2.06 31.17
CA ALA A 369 -26.40 -0.60 31.33
C ALA A 369 -25.46 -0.06 32.43
N GLU A 370 -25.21 -0.84 33.48
CA GLU A 370 -24.31 -0.48 34.59
C GLU A 370 -22.81 -0.57 34.23
N GLN A 371 -22.48 -1.16 33.08
CA GLN A 371 -21.08 -1.31 32.69
C GLN A 371 -20.46 0.06 32.38
N LYS A 372 -19.27 0.30 32.94
CA LYS A 372 -18.49 1.53 32.75
C LYS A 372 -18.32 1.91 31.26
N TRP A 373 -18.15 0.92 30.39
CA TRP A 373 -18.02 1.17 28.95
C TRP A 373 -19.28 1.81 28.34
N VAL A 374 -20.48 1.37 28.75
CA VAL A 374 -21.77 1.88 28.24
C VAL A 374 -21.97 3.35 28.64
N HIS A 375 -21.62 3.71 29.87
CA HIS A 375 -21.62 5.12 30.31
C HIS A 375 -20.62 5.97 29.50
N ASN A 376 -19.37 5.50 29.38
CA ASN A 376 -18.32 6.24 28.67
C ASN A 376 -18.63 6.45 27.17
N ILE A 377 -19.27 5.46 26.51
CA ILE A 377 -19.63 5.62 25.09
C ILE A 377 -20.82 6.56 24.94
N TYR A 378 -21.77 6.56 25.87
CA TYR A 378 -22.90 7.50 25.87
C TYR A 378 -22.45 8.96 26.00
N GLU A 379 -21.45 9.25 26.84
CA GLU A 379 -20.85 10.60 26.93
C GLU A 379 -20.31 11.10 25.58
N LYS A 380 -19.91 10.17 24.70
CA LYS A 380 -19.41 10.45 23.35
C LYS A 380 -20.49 10.40 22.27
N LYS A 381 -21.78 10.35 22.61
CA LYS A 381 -22.90 10.16 21.65
C LYS A 381 -22.87 11.11 20.45
N GLU A 382 -22.45 12.35 20.66
CA GLU A 382 -22.33 13.36 19.60
C GLU A 382 -21.27 13.05 18.54
N MET A 383 -20.38 12.09 18.81
CA MET A 383 -19.29 11.70 17.92
C MET A 383 -19.56 10.38 17.18
N TRP A 384 -20.59 9.62 17.53
CA TRP A 384 -20.87 8.33 16.88
C TRP A 384 -22.33 8.09 16.50
N ALA A 385 -23.29 8.70 17.18
CA ALA A 385 -24.71 8.54 16.86
C ALA A 385 -25.09 9.40 15.65
N GLU A 386 -25.73 8.78 14.64
CA GLU A 386 -26.14 9.48 13.42
C GLU A 386 -27.10 10.64 13.70
N ALA A 387 -27.96 10.53 14.72
CA ALA A 387 -28.91 11.58 15.10
C ALA A 387 -28.23 12.93 15.40
N TYR A 388 -27.04 12.91 16.01
CA TYR A 388 -26.25 14.10 16.35
C TYR A 388 -25.29 14.52 15.22
N LEU A 389 -24.91 13.59 14.35
CA LEU A 389 -23.97 13.84 13.26
C LEU A 389 -24.65 14.24 11.95
N ARG A 390 -25.99 14.19 11.89
CA ARG A 390 -26.74 14.29 10.65
C ARG A 390 -26.66 15.63 9.92
N GLU A 391 -26.22 16.68 10.58
CA GLU A 391 -26.12 18.01 9.99
C GLU A 391 -24.73 18.30 9.42
N TYR A 392 -23.78 17.41 9.67
CA TYR A 392 -22.39 17.57 9.26
C TYR A 392 -22.08 16.70 8.06
N PHE A 393 -21.28 17.25 7.16
CA PHE A 393 -20.89 16.59 5.95
C PHE A 393 -19.73 15.62 6.19
N PHE A 394 -19.92 14.33 5.86
CA PHE A 394 -18.89 13.29 6.00
C PHE A 394 -18.66 12.52 4.69
N ALA A 395 -19.11 13.02 3.53
CA ALA A 395 -18.94 12.35 2.23
C ALA A 395 -19.46 10.90 2.17
N GLY A 396 -20.45 10.58 3.02
CA GLY A 396 -20.94 9.22 3.22
C GLY A 396 -19.94 8.26 3.88
N CYS A 397 -18.82 8.76 4.41
CA CYS A 397 -17.88 7.98 5.21
C CYS A 397 -18.52 7.59 6.54
N ARG A 398 -19.08 6.38 6.59
CA ARG A 398 -19.52 5.71 7.82
C ARG A 398 -18.53 4.67 8.32
N SER A 399 -17.38 4.55 7.67
CA SER A 399 -16.21 3.79 8.11
C SER A 399 -16.17 2.25 7.95
N ASN A 400 -17.25 1.53 7.65
CA ASN A 400 -17.12 0.05 7.47
C ASN A 400 -16.39 -0.37 6.17
N GLN A 401 -16.77 0.16 5.00
CA GLN A 401 -16.10 -0.15 3.71
C GLN A 401 -14.78 0.62 3.48
N ARG A 402 -14.52 1.69 4.23
CA ARG A 402 -13.39 2.61 3.98
C ARG A 402 -12.27 2.52 5.00
N CYS A 403 -12.57 2.13 6.26
CA CYS A 403 -11.52 1.67 7.20
C CYS A 403 -10.82 0.42 6.57
N GLU A 404 -11.49 -0.41 5.73
CA GLU A 404 -10.83 -1.48 4.94
C GLU A 404 -9.77 -1.01 3.93
N SER A 405 -9.96 0.15 3.30
CA SER A 405 -9.03 0.70 2.30
C SER A 405 -7.78 1.28 2.95
N ILE A 406 -7.95 2.06 4.02
CA ILE A 406 -6.85 2.52 4.88
C ILE A 406 -6.16 1.29 5.49
N ASN A 407 -6.93 0.33 6.03
CA ASN A 407 -6.40 -0.94 6.51
C ASN A 407 -5.68 -1.73 5.41
N SER A 408 -6.05 -1.60 4.14
CA SER A 408 -5.32 -2.22 3.03
C SER A 408 -3.94 -1.62 2.83
N VAL A 409 -3.78 -0.31 3.01
CA VAL A 409 -2.49 0.38 3.02
C VAL A 409 -1.70 -0.05 4.25
N VAL A 410 -2.34 -0.13 5.41
CA VAL A 410 -1.72 -0.51 6.68
C VAL A 410 -1.27 -1.96 6.69
N ARG A 411 -2.03 -2.89 6.10
CA ARG A 411 -1.69 -4.32 5.97
C ARG A 411 -0.35 -4.55 5.27
N VAL A 412 0.12 -3.60 4.46
CA VAL A 412 1.47 -3.62 3.87
C VAL A 412 2.56 -3.65 4.96
N CYS A 413 2.30 -2.97 6.08
CA CYS A 413 3.23 -2.78 7.20
C CYS A 413 3.15 -3.92 8.22
N VAL A 414 1.93 -4.36 8.55
CA VAL A 414 1.64 -5.25 9.69
C VAL A 414 2.37 -6.61 9.64
N LYS A 415 2.72 -7.11 8.45
CA LYS A 415 3.18 -8.50 8.29
C LYS A 415 4.69 -8.71 8.31
N SER A 416 5.54 -7.67 8.29
CA SER A 416 6.88 -7.87 7.69
C SER A 416 8.14 -7.30 8.36
N GLY A 417 8.09 -6.62 9.51
CA GLY A 417 9.33 -6.17 10.20
C GLY A 417 10.24 -5.37 9.26
N LEU A 418 9.64 -4.48 8.48
CA LEU A 418 10.29 -3.75 7.41
C LEU A 418 11.31 -2.76 7.96
N SER A 419 12.36 -2.50 7.18
CA SER A 419 13.19 -1.31 7.32
C SER A 419 12.39 -0.07 6.94
N LEU A 420 12.85 1.11 7.32
CA LEU A 420 12.16 2.35 6.98
C LEU A 420 12.12 2.54 5.46
N ILE A 421 13.22 2.26 4.75
CA ILE A 421 13.24 2.39 3.28
C ILE A 421 12.27 1.43 2.59
N GLU A 422 12.19 0.17 3.04
CA GLU A 422 11.24 -0.80 2.48
C GLU A 422 9.79 -0.42 2.78
N LEU A 423 9.55 0.18 3.95
CA LEU A 423 8.24 0.69 4.32
C LEU A 423 7.81 1.84 3.39
N VAL A 424 8.67 2.85 3.24
CA VAL A 424 8.41 4.02 2.39
C VAL A 424 8.18 3.58 0.94
N ASP A 425 9.06 2.75 0.38
CA ASP A 425 8.93 2.25 -0.99
C ASP A 425 7.59 1.51 -1.21
N LYS A 426 7.20 0.61 -0.30
CA LYS A 426 5.94 -0.11 -0.42
C LYS A 426 4.71 0.79 -0.27
N LEU A 427 4.76 1.79 0.63
CA LEU A 427 3.67 2.75 0.78
C LEU A 427 3.46 3.56 -0.50
N LEU A 428 4.55 4.00 -1.13
CA LEU A 428 4.48 4.75 -2.38
C LEU A 428 4.01 3.89 -3.57
N GLN A 429 4.43 2.63 -3.65
CA GLN A 429 3.87 1.68 -4.62
C GLN A 429 2.35 1.50 -4.42
N LYS A 430 1.90 1.42 -3.16
CA LYS A 430 0.47 1.32 -2.85
C LYS A 430 -0.30 2.58 -3.26
N ILE A 431 0.25 3.77 -3.04
CA ILE A 431 -0.33 5.04 -3.51
C ILE A 431 -0.46 5.05 -5.03
N ARG A 432 0.57 4.62 -5.77
CA ARG A 432 0.51 4.50 -7.24
C ARG A 432 -0.62 3.58 -7.70
N HIS A 433 -0.80 2.43 -7.04
CA HIS A 433 -1.90 1.52 -7.37
C HIS A 433 -3.29 2.12 -7.07
N ILE A 434 -3.43 2.88 -5.99
CA ILE A 434 -4.67 3.61 -5.67
C ILE A 434 -4.97 4.64 -6.77
N ARG A 435 -3.96 5.42 -7.20
CA ARG A 435 -4.09 6.40 -8.29
C ARG A 435 -4.43 5.76 -9.62
N TYR A 436 -3.82 4.62 -9.95
CA TYR A 436 -4.13 3.89 -11.17
C TYR A 436 -5.61 3.46 -11.22
N ARG A 437 -6.14 2.94 -10.10
CA ARG A 437 -7.57 2.61 -9.99
C ARG A 437 -8.49 3.83 -10.08
N ASP A 438 -8.03 5.00 -9.62
CA ASP A 438 -8.78 6.24 -9.80
C ASP A 438 -8.79 6.68 -11.28
N PHE A 439 -7.65 6.60 -11.95
CA PHE A 439 -7.55 6.88 -13.37
C PHE A 439 -8.44 5.95 -14.21
N GLU A 440 -8.46 4.65 -13.89
CA GLU A 440 -9.37 3.69 -14.51
C GLU A 440 -10.86 4.07 -14.32
N ALA A 441 -11.24 4.56 -13.14
CA ALA A 441 -12.60 5.05 -12.89
C ALA A 441 -12.93 6.33 -13.64
N GLU A 442 -11.95 7.23 -13.80
CA GLU A 442 -12.07 8.44 -14.63
C GLU A 442 -12.32 8.06 -16.09
N VAL A 443 -11.46 7.21 -16.68
CA VAL A 443 -11.61 6.74 -18.06
C VAL A 443 -12.95 6.06 -18.26
N ASN A 444 -13.36 5.18 -17.35
CA ASN A 444 -14.67 4.53 -17.44
C ASN A 444 -15.83 5.52 -17.35
N THR A 445 -15.73 6.57 -16.53
CA THR A 445 -16.74 7.62 -16.43
C THR A 445 -16.84 8.44 -17.71
N THR A 446 -15.72 8.72 -18.37
CA THR A 446 -15.72 9.49 -19.63
C THR A 446 -16.18 8.64 -20.82
N MET A 447 -15.74 7.39 -20.90
CA MET A 447 -15.91 6.53 -22.08
C MET A 447 -17.21 5.72 -22.07
N THR A 448 -17.87 5.58 -20.92
CA THR A 448 -19.09 4.78 -20.80
C THR A 448 -20.27 5.62 -20.32
N ARG A 449 -21.48 5.19 -20.69
CA ARG A 449 -22.73 5.73 -20.15
C ARG A 449 -23.46 4.66 -19.36
N SER A 450 -24.25 5.07 -18.39
CA SER A 450 -25.11 4.13 -17.68
C SER A 450 -26.21 3.60 -18.60
N ALA A 451 -26.36 2.27 -18.69
CA ALA A 451 -27.50 1.63 -19.36
C ALA A 451 -28.81 1.73 -18.53
N GLN A 452 -28.72 2.23 -17.30
CA GLN A 452 -29.84 2.30 -16.36
C GLN A 452 -30.36 3.74 -16.27
N ILE A 453 -31.50 4.00 -16.90
CA ILE A 453 -32.26 5.26 -16.78
C ILE A 453 -33.71 4.89 -16.40
N PRO A 454 -34.13 4.93 -15.12
CA PRO A 454 -35.49 4.68 -14.70
C PRO A 454 -36.22 6.03 -14.53
N ASN A 455 -37.49 5.96 -14.11
CA ASN A 455 -38.43 7.05 -13.80
C ASN A 455 -37.81 8.42 -13.47
N LEU A 456 -38.48 9.51 -13.89
CA LEU A 456 -37.92 10.88 -13.97
C LEU A 456 -36.76 10.99 -14.97
N THR A 457 -37.00 10.55 -16.21
CA THR A 457 -35.99 10.41 -17.26
C THR A 457 -35.11 11.65 -17.43
N LEU A 458 -35.69 12.86 -17.44
CA LEU A 458 -34.91 14.11 -17.58
C LEU A 458 -33.94 14.35 -16.42
N ILE A 459 -34.39 14.16 -15.17
CA ILE A 459 -33.53 14.28 -13.98
C ILE A 459 -32.48 13.17 -13.96
N GLY A 460 -32.86 11.95 -14.33
CA GLY A 460 -31.95 10.81 -14.41
C GLY A 460 -30.83 11.03 -15.43
N GLU A 461 -31.19 11.44 -16.66
CA GLU A 461 -30.25 11.76 -17.74
C GLU A 461 -29.31 12.91 -17.38
N GLN A 462 -29.85 13.98 -16.78
CA GLN A 462 -29.04 15.09 -16.31
C GLN A 462 -28.07 14.65 -15.22
N ALA A 463 -28.52 13.86 -14.24
CA ALA A 463 -27.68 13.35 -13.17
C ALA A 463 -26.57 12.42 -13.69
N GLU A 464 -26.88 11.58 -14.68
CA GLU A 464 -25.92 10.68 -15.33
C GLU A 464 -24.81 11.48 -16.01
N ALA A 465 -25.18 12.51 -16.79
CA ALA A 465 -24.23 13.37 -17.48
C ALA A 465 -23.38 14.21 -16.52
N LEU A 466 -23.96 14.63 -15.39
CA LEU A 466 -23.33 15.51 -14.41
C LEU A 466 -22.37 14.78 -13.46
N TYR A 467 -22.79 13.66 -12.88
CA TYR A 467 -22.03 12.95 -11.86
C TYR A 467 -21.01 11.98 -12.45
N THR A 468 -19.97 11.68 -11.66
CA THR A 468 -19.14 10.51 -11.94
C THR A 468 -19.99 9.24 -11.92
N ARG A 469 -19.51 8.14 -12.51
CA ARG A 469 -20.24 6.87 -12.49
C ARG A 469 -20.60 6.43 -11.06
N ALA A 470 -19.65 6.49 -10.14
CA ALA A 470 -19.87 6.14 -8.74
C ALA A 470 -20.82 7.12 -8.02
N GLY A 471 -20.82 8.40 -8.41
CA GLY A 471 -21.77 9.40 -7.92
C GLY A 471 -23.18 9.12 -8.42
N TYR A 472 -23.34 8.87 -9.74
CA TYR A 472 -24.62 8.51 -10.34
C TYR A 472 -25.18 7.22 -9.76
N GLU A 473 -24.38 6.18 -9.55
CA GLU A 473 -24.83 4.95 -8.90
C GLU A 473 -25.40 5.19 -7.48
N TYR A 474 -24.87 6.17 -6.75
CA TYR A 474 -25.41 6.54 -5.44
C TYR A 474 -26.74 7.29 -5.57
N PHE A 475 -26.80 8.27 -6.47
CA PHE A 475 -28.01 9.04 -6.78
C PHE A 475 -29.14 8.13 -7.29
N PHE A 476 -28.81 7.25 -8.23
CA PHE A 476 -29.71 6.26 -8.83
C PHE A 476 -30.38 5.37 -7.79
N LYS A 477 -29.68 4.98 -6.73
CA LYS A 477 -30.32 4.24 -5.61
C LYS A 477 -31.42 5.05 -4.93
N GLN A 478 -31.27 6.37 -4.83
CA GLN A 478 -32.34 7.22 -4.30
C GLN A 478 -33.50 7.31 -5.28
N LEU A 479 -33.19 7.46 -6.58
CA LEU A 479 -34.18 7.50 -7.66
C LEU A 479 -34.99 6.20 -7.75
N LEU A 480 -34.35 5.04 -7.64
CA LEU A 480 -35.03 3.73 -7.66
C LEU A 480 -36.05 3.55 -6.52
N HIS A 481 -35.79 4.18 -5.37
CA HIS A 481 -36.67 4.09 -4.22
C HIS A 481 -37.71 5.21 -4.15
N GLU A 482 -37.56 6.26 -4.95
CA GLU A 482 -38.49 7.39 -5.03
C GLU A 482 -39.95 6.95 -5.23
N PRO A 483 -40.30 5.99 -6.11
CA PRO A 483 -41.70 5.62 -6.36
C PRO A 483 -42.44 5.07 -5.14
N SER A 484 -41.71 4.63 -4.12
CA SER A 484 -42.29 4.19 -2.85
C SER A 484 -42.71 5.35 -1.94
N TYR A 485 -42.56 6.60 -2.35
CA TYR A 485 -42.85 7.79 -1.54
C TYR A 485 -43.89 8.66 -2.23
N VAL A 486 -44.78 9.23 -1.41
CA VAL A 486 -45.93 10.03 -1.84
C VAL A 486 -45.93 11.34 -1.08
N VAL A 487 -46.17 12.44 -1.79
CA VAL A 487 -46.44 13.75 -1.19
C VAL A 487 -47.91 13.77 -0.80
N ASN A 488 -48.19 13.88 0.50
CA ASN A 488 -49.55 13.83 1.03
C ASN A 488 -50.14 15.23 1.18
N GLU A 489 -49.35 16.15 1.73
CA GLU A 489 -49.78 17.49 2.08
C GLU A 489 -48.68 18.48 1.71
N SER A 490 -49.10 19.70 1.37
CA SER A 490 -48.21 20.85 1.21
C SER A 490 -48.83 22.07 1.85
N TYR A 491 -48.01 22.88 2.52
CA TYR A 491 -48.44 24.15 3.11
C TYR A 491 -47.35 25.21 2.95
N GLU A 492 -47.77 26.47 2.87
CA GLU A 492 -46.85 27.61 2.85
C GLU A 492 -46.43 27.97 4.27
N ASP A 493 -45.16 28.31 4.45
CA ASP A 493 -44.57 28.75 5.72
C ASP A 493 -43.89 30.11 5.49
N GLY A 494 -44.72 31.17 5.51
CA GLY A 494 -44.33 32.49 5.01
C GLY A 494 -44.36 32.58 3.48
N GLU A 495 -43.80 33.66 2.91
CA GLU A 495 -43.89 33.94 1.46
C GLU A 495 -42.94 33.06 0.60
N ASP A 496 -41.78 32.71 1.16
CA ASP A 496 -40.67 32.10 0.41
C ASP A 496 -40.49 30.59 0.62
N ILE A 497 -41.20 29.99 1.59
CA ILE A 497 -41.00 28.58 1.96
C ILE A 497 -42.29 27.79 1.73
N ILE A 498 -42.16 26.68 1.02
CA ILE A 498 -43.21 25.66 0.91
C ILE A 498 -42.73 24.39 1.62
N LYS A 499 -43.56 23.83 2.48
CA LYS A 499 -43.29 22.57 3.18
C LYS A 499 -44.16 21.46 2.60
N TYR A 500 -43.53 20.33 2.30
CA TYR A 500 -44.17 19.13 1.79
C TYR A 500 -44.01 17.99 2.80
N LEU A 501 -45.10 17.31 3.12
CA LEU A 501 -45.09 16.10 3.94
C LEU A 501 -45.05 14.87 3.02
N VAL A 502 -43.93 14.14 3.11
CA VAL A 502 -43.64 12.99 2.26
C VAL A 502 -43.66 11.72 3.09
N ASN A 503 -44.54 10.79 2.73
CA ASN A 503 -44.67 9.50 3.40
C ASN A 503 -44.22 8.36 2.50
N ARG A 504 -43.75 7.28 3.12
CA ARG A 504 -43.61 6.01 2.42
C ARG A 504 -45.00 5.44 2.18
N HIS A 505 -45.27 4.99 0.97
CA HIS A 505 -46.51 4.32 0.60
C HIS A 505 -46.82 3.17 1.58
N MET A 506 -48.08 3.08 2.01
CA MET A 506 -48.57 2.16 3.06
C MET A 506 -47.99 2.37 4.48
N HIS A 507 -47.25 3.46 4.73
CA HIS A 507 -46.68 3.78 6.03
C HIS A 507 -46.78 5.29 6.36
N PRO A 508 -47.98 5.82 6.68
CA PRO A 508 -48.21 7.26 6.88
C PRO A 508 -47.72 7.81 8.23
N ASN A 509 -47.30 6.97 9.17
CA ASN A 509 -47.11 7.35 10.58
C ASN A 509 -45.76 8.04 10.88
N ALA A 510 -44.93 8.32 9.87
CA ALA A 510 -43.61 8.94 10.06
C ALA A 510 -43.19 9.76 8.83
N PRO A 511 -43.87 10.88 8.54
CA PRO A 511 -43.56 11.70 7.38
C PRO A 511 -42.18 12.34 7.49
N ALA A 512 -41.47 12.39 6.36
CA ALA A 512 -40.36 13.30 6.19
C ALA A 512 -40.89 14.64 5.69
N THR A 513 -40.40 15.74 6.24
CA THR A 513 -40.70 17.09 5.75
C THR A 513 -39.63 17.50 4.75
N VAL A 514 -40.06 17.95 3.58
CA VAL A 514 -39.22 18.57 2.56
C VAL A 514 -39.60 20.04 2.48
N GLU A 515 -38.62 20.91 2.69
CA GLU A 515 -38.80 22.36 2.62
C GLU A 515 -38.19 22.84 1.30
N TYR A 516 -38.97 23.57 0.52
CA TYR A 516 -38.53 24.26 -0.68
C TYR A 516 -38.46 25.76 -0.42
N ASN A 517 -37.28 26.34 -0.57
CA ASN A 517 -37.06 27.79 -0.50
C ASN A 517 -37.03 28.35 -1.92
N ARG A 518 -38.01 29.22 -2.24
CA ARG A 518 -38.22 29.81 -3.58
C ARG A 518 -37.08 30.74 -3.99
N GLU A 519 -36.63 31.60 -3.08
CA GLU A 519 -35.57 32.59 -3.32
C GLU A 519 -34.25 31.93 -3.74
N LYS A 520 -33.88 30.84 -3.05
CA LYS A 520 -32.59 30.15 -3.25
C LYS A 520 -32.68 28.97 -4.22
N ASP A 521 -33.87 28.68 -4.73
CA ASP A 521 -34.18 27.45 -5.48
C ASP A 521 -33.57 26.22 -4.78
N ALA A 522 -33.85 26.05 -3.49
CA ALA A 522 -33.16 25.09 -2.62
C ALA A 522 -34.11 24.18 -1.86
N TYR A 523 -33.77 22.89 -1.81
CA TYR A 523 -34.55 21.87 -1.13
C TYR A 523 -33.81 21.33 0.09
N ASN A 524 -34.47 21.36 1.24
CA ASN A 524 -33.99 20.76 2.48
C ASN A 524 -34.92 19.63 2.89
N CYS A 525 -34.39 18.60 3.55
CA CYS A 525 -35.21 17.50 4.03
C CYS A 525 -34.82 17.10 5.44
N THR A 526 -35.80 16.76 6.29
CA THR A 526 -35.56 16.31 7.66
C THR A 526 -34.72 15.03 7.76
N CYS A 527 -34.57 14.27 6.67
CA CYS A 527 -33.69 13.11 6.60
C CYS A 527 -32.18 13.45 6.51
N LYS A 528 -31.86 14.71 6.19
CA LYS A 528 -30.50 15.27 6.12
C LYS A 528 -29.51 14.47 5.26
N LEU A 529 -29.97 13.84 4.17
CA LEU A 529 -29.08 13.06 3.31
C LEU A 529 -28.13 13.96 2.51
N PHE A 530 -28.63 15.09 2.02
CA PHE A 530 -27.85 16.03 1.22
C PHE A 530 -26.75 16.66 2.07
N GLU A 531 -27.06 17.09 3.30
CA GLU A 531 -26.10 17.67 4.23
C GLU A 531 -25.01 16.67 4.64
N ARG A 532 -25.36 15.38 4.87
CA ARG A 532 -24.37 14.36 5.24
C ARG A 532 -23.48 13.87 4.09
N VAL A 533 -24.06 13.74 2.90
CA VAL A 533 -23.45 12.98 1.79
C VAL A 533 -23.30 13.80 0.51
N GLY A 534 -24.16 14.78 0.28
CA GLY A 534 -24.15 15.64 -0.92
C GLY A 534 -24.98 15.13 -2.09
N PHE A 535 -25.91 14.20 -1.86
CA PHE A 535 -26.86 13.72 -2.86
C PHE A 535 -28.31 13.92 -2.39
N LEU A 536 -29.19 14.26 -3.33
CA LEU A 536 -30.63 14.37 -3.05
C LEU A 536 -31.20 13.06 -2.52
N CYS A 537 -32.09 13.16 -1.53
CA CYS A 537 -32.80 12.01 -1.01
C CYS A 537 -34.04 11.70 -1.86
N ARG A 538 -34.51 10.46 -1.75
CA ARG A 538 -35.77 10.00 -2.32
C ARG A 538 -36.99 10.85 -1.96
N HIS A 539 -36.99 11.53 -0.80
CA HIS A 539 -38.08 12.43 -0.41
C HIS A 539 -38.10 13.71 -1.26
N ILE A 540 -36.93 14.33 -1.47
CA ILE A 540 -36.82 15.51 -2.34
C ILE A 540 -37.17 15.11 -3.77
N LEU A 541 -36.68 13.96 -4.26
CA LEU A 541 -37.03 13.45 -5.59
C LEU A 541 -38.55 13.25 -5.76
N ALA A 542 -39.25 12.81 -4.72
CA ALA A 542 -40.70 12.69 -4.74
C ALA A 542 -41.42 14.03 -4.82
N VAL A 543 -40.90 15.06 -4.16
CA VAL A 543 -41.40 16.44 -4.32
C VAL A 543 -41.12 16.95 -5.73
N LEU A 544 -39.91 16.79 -6.27
CA LEU A 544 -39.58 17.21 -7.64
C LEU A 544 -40.52 16.55 -8.67
N LYS A 545 -40.86 15.26 -8.48
CA LYS A 545 -41.85 14.56 -9.29
C LYS A 545 -43.24 15.19 -9.16
N HIS A 546 -43.68 15.43 -7.93
CA HIS A 546 -44.99 16.00 -7.62
C HIS A 546 -45.17 17.41 -8.18
N THR A 547 -44.12 18.23 -8.15
CA THR A 547 -44.11 19.61 -8.66
C THR A 547 -43.68 19.71 -10.12
N HIS A 548 -43.54 18.59 -10.84
CA HIS A 548 -43.15 18.53 -12.25
C HIS A 548 -41.86 19.28 -12.60
N VAL A 549 -40.89 19.30 -11.68
CA VAL A 549 -39.57 19.91 -11.91
C VAL A 549 -38.80 19.08 -12.96
N LYS A 550 -38.28 19.77 -13.98
CA LYS A 550 -37.67 19.12 -15.16
C LYS A 550 -36.15 18.95 -15.05
N ALA A 551 -35.50 19.66 -14.13
CA ALA A 551 -34.06 19.66 -13.97
C ALA A 551 -33.68 19.70 -12.49
N LEU A 552 -32.52 19.13 -12.15
CA LEU A 552 -31.93 19.24 -10.83
C LEU A 552 -31.64 20.73 -10.49
N PRO A 553 -32.14 21.23 -9.35
CA PRO A 553 -31.79 22.55 -8.85
C PRO A 553 -30.29 22.67 -8.64
N LYS A 554 -29.69 23.79 -9.07
CA LYS A 554 -28.23 23.98 -8.98
C LYS A 554 -27.72 23.96 -7.52
N SER A 555 -28.53 24.48 -6.59
CA SER A 555 -28.25 24.47 -5.15
C SER A 555 -28.15 23.05 -4.57
N CYS A 556 -28.77 22.07 -5.24
CA CYS A 556 -28.80 20.66 -4.86
C CYS A 556 -27.76 19.80 -5.59
N ILE A 557 -26.78 20.43 -6.25
CA ILE A 557 -25.64 19.78 -6.90
C ILE A 557 -24.39 20.12 -6.11
N LEU A 558 -23.79 19.11 -5.47
CA LEU A 558 -22.51 19.28 -4.81
C LEU A 558 -21.36 19.02 -5.79
N HIS A 559 -20.62 20.07 -6.14
CA HIS A 559 -19.58 20.05 -7.18
C HIS A 559 -18.59 18.90 -7.06
N ARG A 560 -18.18 18.53 -5.84
CA ARG A 560 -17.22 17.45 -5.60
C ARG A 560 -17.62 16.08 -6.17
N TRP A 561 -18.89 15.85 -6.49
CA TRP A 561 -19.37 14.57 -7.02
C TRP A 561 -19.49 14.56 -8.54
N THR A 562 -19.25 15.71 -9.18
CA THR A 562 -19.39 15.88 -10.61
C THR A 562 -18.18 15.33 -11.37
N ARG A 563 -18.36 15.11 -12.67
CA ARG A 563 -17.27 14.79 -13.61
C ARG A 563 -16.25 15.94 -13.70
N GLU A 564 -16.71 17.17 -13.47
CA GLU A 564 -15.90 18.39 -13.58
C GLU A 564 -15.15 18.77 -12.30
N ALA A 565 -15.28 17.96 -11.23
CA ALA A 565 -14.65 18.25 -9.93
C ALA A 565 -13.13 18.47 -10.02
N LYS A 566 -12.45 17.84 -10.99
CA LYS A 566 -11.00 17.99 -11.23
C LYS A 566 -10.65 19.03 -12.30
N SER A 567 -11.63 19.59 -13.00
CA SER A 567 -11.43 20.50 -14.15
C SER A 567 -11.43 21.98 -13.77
N SER A 568 -11.89 22.32 -12.56
CA SER A 568 -12.12 23.70 -12.10
C SER A 568 -10.86 24.45 -11.63
N SER A 569 -9.66 23.90 -11.83
CA SER A 569 -8.38 24.57 -11.55
C SER A 569 -7.95 25.54 -12.67
N LEU A 570 -8.80 25.79 -13.66
CA LEU A 570 -8.58 26.73 -14.77
C LEU A 570 -9.54 27.91 -14.66
N ASP A 571 -9.40 28.74 -13.63
CA ASP A 571 -9.88 30.13 -13.69
C ASP A 571 -9.12 30.96 -12.65
N PHE A 572 -8.12 31.72 -13.12
CA PHE A 572 -7.78 33.09 -12.72
C PHE A 572 -6.58 33.59 -13.55
N GLY A 573 -6.80 34.60 -14.39
CA GLY A 573 -5.79 35.61 -14.78
C GLY A 573 -4.83 35.29 -15.94
N THR A 574 -5.23 35.71 -17.14
CA THR A 574 -4.37 36.24 -18.24
C THR A 574 -2.85 35.96 -18.19
N ASN A 575 -2.40 34.95 -18.94
CA ASN A 575 -1.38 35.04 -20.00
C ASN A 575 -1.13 33.64 -20.61
N PRO A 576 -1.34 33.43 -21.92
CA PRO A 576 -1.21 32.13 -22.56
C PRO A 576 0.25 31.82 -22.90
N THR A 577 1.08 31.60 -21.88
CA THR A 577 2.35 30.89 -22.04
C THR A 577 2.64 30.19 -20.72
N THR A 578 2.97 28.90 -20.79
CA THR A 578 3.43 28.04 -19.68
C THR A 578 2.39 27.20 -18.90
N SER A 579 1.37 26.65 -19.55
CA SER A 579 0.65 25.48 -19.01
C SER A 579 0.23 24.51 -20.12
N CYS A 580 1.17 23.69 -20.58
CA CYS A 580 0.88 22.46 -21.31
C CYS A 580 2.11 21.54 -21.31
N ARG A 581 2.48 20.96 -20.14
CA ARG A 581 3.52 19.91 -20.09
C ARG A 581 3.24 18.73 -19.15
N LEU A 582 2.24 18.79 -18.28
CA LEU A 582 1.92 17.68 -17.36
C LEU A 582 1.18 16.51 -18.03
N GLY A 583 0.48 16.73 -19.15
CA GLY A 583 -0.21 15.67 -19.91
C GLY A 583 0.68 14.89 -20.90
N PHE A 584 1.84 15.41 -21.29
CA PHE A 584 2.73 14.74 -22.26
C PHE A 584 3.75 13.80 -21.61
N GLY A 585 4.12 14.02 -20.35
CA GLY A 585 5.07 13.15 -19.63
C GLY A 585 4.54 11.75 -19.35
N LEU A 586 3.22 11.59 -19.23
CA LEU A 586 2.56 10.29 -19.08
C LEU A 586 2.58 9.48 -20.39
N ARG A 587 2.31 10.13 -21.53
CA ARG A 587 2.39 9.47 -22.85
C ARG A 587 3.79 8.97 -23.19
N LEU A 588 4.86 9.70 -22.83
CA LEU A 588 6.21 9.25 -23.16
C LEU A 588 6.60 7.99 -22.36
N LYS A 589 6.25 7.91 -21.08
CA LYS A 589 6.46 6.70 -20.27
C LYS A 589 5.61 5.53 -20.73
N GLU A 590 4.35 5.77 -21.09
CA GLU A 590 3.47 4.74 -21.65
C GLU A 590 3.97 4.25 -23.00
N LEU A 591 4.50 5.13 -23.85
CA LEU A 591 5.15 4.76 -25.11
C LEU A 591 6.48 4.03 -24.90
N GLU A 592 7.26 4.40 -23.89
CA GLU A 592 8.50 3.70 -23.51
C GLU A 592 8.20 2.28 -22.98
N GLU A 593 7.20 2.13 -22.11
CA GLU A 593 6.75 0.84 -21.59
C GLU A 593 6.15 -0.02 -22.70
N TYR A 594 5.27 0.54 -23.53
CA TYR A 594 4.72 -0.14 -24.71
C TYR A 594 5.82 -0.57 -25.68
N SER A 595 6.81 0.30 -25.95
CA SER A 595 7.96 -0.04 -26.81
C SER A 595 8.81 -1.17 -26.24
N ARG A 596 8.98 -1.20 -24.91
CA ARG A 596 9.68 -2.27 -24.20
C ARG A 596 8.94 -3.59 -24.31
N ASP A 597 7.63 -3.57 -24.11
CA ASP A 597 6.80 -4.77 -24.21
C ASP A 597 6.74 -5.30 -25.65
N LEU A 598 6.62 -4.41 -26.64
CA LEU A 598 6.69 -4.76 -28.06
C LEU A 598 8.05 -5.36 -28.44
N PHE A 599 9.13 -4.79 -27.93
CA PHE A 599 10.49 -5.27 -28.13
C PHE A 599 10.71 -6.65 -27.50
N MET A 600 10.28 -6.82 -26.24
CA MET A 600 10.36 -8.10 -25.53
C MET A 600 9.54 -9.18 -26.23
N TRP A 601 8.33 -8.85 -26.71
CA TRP A 601 7.48 -9.76 -27.48
C TRP A 601 8.10 -10.14 -28.84
N GLY A 602 8.77 -9.21 -29.51
CA GLY A 602 9.50 -9.44 -30.76
C GLY A 602 10.74 -10.33 -30.60
N CYS A 603 11.38 -10.33 -29.43
CA CYS A 603 12.55 -11.16 -29.14
C CYS A 603 12.24 -12.65 -28.93
N GLU A 604 10.96 -13.04 -28.78
CA GLU A 604 10.58 -14.42 -28.50
C GLU A 604 10.61 -15.34 -29.75
N SER A 605 10.50 -14.80 -30.96
CA SER A 605 10.68 -15.58 -32.19
C SER A 605 10.93 -14.73 -33.44
N VAL A 606 11.55 -15.33 -34.47
CA VAL A 606 11.79 -14.66 -35.76
C VAL A 606 10.48 -14.20 -36.41
N GLN A 607 9.39 -14.98 -36.32
CA GLN A 607 8.08 -14.60 -36.84
C GLN A 607 7.50 -13.35 -36.17
N ARG A 608 7.65 -13.21 -34.85
CA ARG A 608 7.16 -12.03 -34.11
C ARG A 608 7.99 -10.79 -34.39
N CYS A 609 9.31 -10.93 -34.55
CA CYS A 609 10.19 -9.84 -34.98
C CYS A 609 9.75 -9.26 -36.33
N THR A 610 9.35 -10.10 -37.29
CA THR A 610 8.83 -9.65 -38.59
C THR A 610 7.49 -8.91 -38.47
N MET A 611 6.61 -9.34 -37.55
CA MET A 611 5.34 -8.64 -37.26
C MET A 611 5.57 -7.27 -36.60
N VAL A 612 6.50 -7.18 -35.66
CA VAL A 612 6.89 -5.91 -35.02
C VAL A 612 7.45 -4.92 -36.05
N LYS A 613 8.29 -5.37 -36.98
CA LYS A 613 8.78 -4.53 -38.09
C LYS A 613 7.65 -4.00 -38.98
N GLY A 614 6.62 -4.79 -39.23
CA GLY A 614 5.43 -4.36 -39.96
C GLY A 614 4.62 -3.29 -39.23
N HIS A 615 4.47 -3.40 -37.91
CA HIS A 615 3.81 -2.39 -37.08
C HIS A 615 4.61 -1.08 -36.98
N ILE A 616 5.93 -1.15 -36.89
CA ILE A 616 6.80 0.04 -36.86
C ILE A 616 6.73 0.80 -38.20
N ALA A 617 6.76 0.08 -39.33
CA ALA A 617 6.64 0.69 -40.66
C ALA A 617 5.27 1.34 -40.93
N ALA A 618 4.23 0.99 -40.16
CA ALA A 618 2.92 1.64 -40.23
C ALA A 618 2.85 2.93 -39.38
N PHE A 619 3.72 3.06 -38.37
CA PHE A 619 3.86 4.28 -37.56
C PHE A 619 4.62 5.39 -38.27
N ASP A 620 5.60 5.05 -39.13
CA ASP A 620 6.35 6.04 -39.93
C ASP A 620 5.53 6.68 -41.08
N LYS A 621 4.26 6.32 -41.24
CA LYS A 621 3.34 6.84 -42.28
C LYS A 621 2.24 7.76 -41.74
N VAL A 622 2.27 8.14 -40.47
CA VAL A 622 1.39 9.14 -39.84
C VAL A 622 2.27 10.25 -39.28
#